data_AF-A0A941WTN1-F1
#
_entry.id   AF-A0A941WTN1-F1
#
_cell.length_a   1.000
_cell.length_b   1.000
_cell.length_c   1.000
_cell.angle_alpha   90.00
_cell.angle_beta   90.00
_cell.angle_gamma   90.00
#
_symmetry.space_group_name_H-M   'P 1'
#
loop_
_entity.id
_entity.type
_entity.pdbx_description
1 polymer ?
#
loop_
_entity_poly.entity_id
_entity_poly.type
_entity_poly.pdbx_seq_one_letter_code
_entity_poly.pdbx_strand_id
1 'polypeptide(L)'
;HIPQETIVRGHPNYEYRQKGKQATLSCGYGGGVGALRAMGAKMPEEEMQPLVDAWRAANPHIVRFWNALGNAASEVIEKHDSVRVGKVTVYRKEGHLLIRLPGGRDLCYLSPRFVTNRFGSRGIGYLAPTANGQLALQETFGGKLAENCTQSIARDLLAHAMLNLEAAGYPIVFHVHDEAVMEVPDGQGSAEEACRIMAIPPDWARDLPLRAEGDEMAYYKKT
;
A
#
# COMPACT_ATOMS: atom_id res chain seq x y z
N HIS A 1 -26.68 8.45 4.36
CA HIS A 1 -25.45 9.26 4.30
C HIS A 1 -25.19 9.79 5.70
N ILE A 2 -23.99 9.59 6.27
CA ILE A 2 -23.63 10.02 7.63
C ILE A 2 -22.71 11.24 7.49
N PRO A 3 -23.01 12.39 8.11
CA PRO A 3 -22.18 13.58 7.97
C PRO A 3 -20.81 13.39 8.62
N GLN A 4 -19.71 13.72 7.92
CA GLN A 4 -18.35 13.43 8.35
C GLN A 4 -17.97 14.17 9.66
N GLU A 5 -18.45 15.39 9.81
CA GLU A 5 -18.29 16.26 10.98
C GLU A 5 -18.86 15.64 12.27
N THR A 6 -19.74 14.65 12.15
CA THR A 6 -20.32 13.94 13.30
C THR A 6 -19.49 12.72 13.74
N ILE A 7 -18.45 12.35 12.99
CA ILE A 7 -17.57 11.21 13.29
C ILE A 7 -16.43 11.68 14.21
N VAL A 8 -16.78 12.17 15.39
CA VAL A 8 -15.86 12.72 16.40
C VAL A 8 -16.02 12.02 17.76
N ARG A 9 -14.94 11.96 18.55
CA ARG A 9 -14.94 11.24 19.83
C ARG A 9 -16.03 11.80 20.76
N GLY A 10 -16.86 10.92 21.32
CA GLY A 10 -17.98 11.29 22.18
C GLY A 10 -19.33 11.45 21.46
N HIS A 11 -19.34 11.48 20.13
CA HIS A 11 -20.58 11.46 19.34
C HIS A 11 -21.01 10.01 19.01
N PRO A 12 -22.32 9.68 18.96
CA PRO A 12 -22.79 8.33 18.61
C PRO A 12 -22.21 7.80 17.28
N ASN A 13 -22.07 8.68 16.28
CA ASN A 13 -21.52 8.31 14.98
C ASN A 13 -20.00 7.99 14.98
N TYR A 14 -19.31 8.14 16.11
CA TYR A 14 -17.88 7.79 16.20
C TYR A 14 -17.61 6.31 15.90
N GLU A 15 -18.58 5.42 16.16
CA GLU A 15 -18.46 4.00 15.85
C GLU A 15 -18.18 3.71 14.36
N TYR A 16 -18.70 4.56 13.47
CA TYR A 16 -18.54 4.40 12.02
C TYR A 16 -17.11 4.65 11.57
N ARG A 17 -16.29 5.37 12.35
CA ARG A 17 -14.86 5.53 12.09
C ARG A 17 -14.17 4.18 12.00
N GLN A 18 -14.47 3.27 12.93
CA GLN A 18 -13.84 1.96 12.97
C GLN A 18 -14.32 1.06 11.82
N LYS A 19 -15.62 1.09 11.52
CA LYS A 19 -16.19 0.37 10.36
C LYS A 19 -15.58 0.87 9.04
N GLY A 20 -15.47 2.18 8.86
CA GLY A 20 -14.83 2.79 7.70
C GLY A 20 -13.34 2.43 7.57
N LYS A 21 -12.59 2.44 8.69
CA LYS A 21 -11.19 2.00 8.72
C LYS A 21 -11.06 0.55 8.26
N GLN A 22 -11.87 -0.37 8.81
CA GLN A 22 -11.85 -1.77 8.43
C GLN A 22 -12.20 -1.96 6.94
N ALA A 23 -13.25 -1.28 6.46
CA ALA A 23 -13.62 -1.31 5.05
C ALA A 23 -12.48 -0.86 4.13
N THR A 24 -11.82 0.26 4.45
CA THR A 24 -10.70 0.78 3.65
C THR A 24 -9.51 -0.17 3.64
N LEU A 25 -9.11 -0.71 4.79
CA LEU A 25 -7.97 -1.64 4.87
C LEU A 25 -8.25 -2.98 4.17
N SER A 26 -9.48 -3.49 4.26
CA SER A 26 -9.85 -4.75 3.62
C SER A 26 -10.11 -4.60 2.12
N CYS A 27 -10.80 -3.54 1.69
CA CYS A 27 -11.29 -3.40 0.31
C CYS A 27 -10.31 -2.64 -0.60
N GLY A 28 -9.38 -1.85 -0.03
CA GLY A 28 -8.44 -1.00 -0.76
C GLY A 28 -7.65 -1.72 -1.85
N TYR A 29 -7.34 -2.99 -1.62
CA TYR A 29 -6.58 -3.86 -2.54
C TYR A 29 -7.41 -5.05 -3.03
N GLY A 30 -8.72 -4.85 -3.16
CA GLY A 30 -9.63 -5.83 -3.75
C GLY A 30 -10.08 -6.97 -2.85
N GLY A 31 -9.80 -6.88 -1.54
CA GLY A 31 -10.39 -7.81 -0.57
C GLY A 31 -11.92 -7.71 -0.54
N GLY A 32 -12.55 -8.80 -0.12
CA GLY A 32 -14.00 -8.90 0.10
C GLY A 32 -14.31 -9.35 1.52
N VAL A 33 -15.43 -10.06 1.71
CA VAL A 33 -15.87 -10.58 3.02
C VAL A 33 -14.76 -11.35 3.76
N GLY A 34 -14.01 -12.19 3.07
CA GLY A 34 -12.89 -12.93 3.67
C GLY A 34 -11.79 -12.02 4.24
N ALA A 35 -11.51 -10.89 3.58
CA ALA A 35 -10.53 -9.91 4.06
C ALA A 35 -11.07 -9.12 5.26
N LEU A 36 -12.37 -8.80 5.28
CA LEU A 36 -13.01 -8.18 6.45
C LEU A 36 -12.91 -9.08 7.68
N ARG A 37 -13.18 -10.38 7.53
CA ARG A 37 -13.02 -11.38 8.61
C ARG A 37 -11.58 -11.44 9.11
N ALA A 38 -10.60 -11.53 8.21
CA ALA A 38 -9.19 -11.58 8.57
C ALA A 38 -8.72 -10.32 9.32
N MET A 39 -9.31 -9.16 9.02
CA MET A 39 -9.03 -7.89 9.71
C MET A 39 -9.84 -7.70 11.01
N GLY A 40 -10.54 -8.74 11.47
CA GLY A 40 -11.28 -8.72 12.73
C GLY A 40 -12.53 -7.83 12.71
N ALA A 41 -13.22 -7.75 11.56
CA ALA A 41 -14.50 -7.04 11.48
C ALA A 41 -15.52 -7.63 12.46
N LYS A 42 -16.00 -6.78 13.38
CA LYS A 42 -17.01 -7.14 14.39
C LYS A 42 -18.38 -6.68 13.90
N MET A 43 -18.91 -7.36 12.89
CA MET A 43 -20.25 -7.11 12.34
C MET A 43 -20.89 -8.42 11.86
N PRO A 44 -22.23 -8.47 11.75
CA PRO A 44 -22.92 -9.62 11.17
C PRO A 44 -22.45 -9.91 9.74
N GLU A 45 -22.44 -11.18 9.36
CA GLU A 45 -21.94 -11.62 8.05
C GLU A 45 -22.76 -11.05 6.90
N GLU A 46 -24.07 -10.95 7.09
CA GLU A 46 -25.02 -10.35 6.17
C GLU A 46 -24.76 -8.86 5.90
N GLU A 47 -24.05 -8.16 6.80
CA GLU A 47 -23.67 -6.75 6.61
C GLU A 47 -22.34 -6.59 5.87
N MET A 48 -21.49 -7.63 5.84
CA MET A 48 -20.14 -7.52 5.29
C MET A 48 -20.15 -7.31 3.77
N GLN A 49 -20.97 -8.06 3.03
CA GLN A 49 -21.04 -7.94 1.58
C GLN A 49 -21.62 -6.57 1.14
N PRO A 50 -22.75 -6.09 1.71
CA PRO A 50 -23.23 -4.72 1.48
C PRO A 50 -22.18 -3.64 1.77
N LEU A 51 -21.35 -3.80 2.81
CA LEU A 51 -20.27 -2.86 3.11
C LEU A 51 -19.18 -2.86 2.04
N VAL A 52 -18.76 -4.03 1.56
CA VAL A 52 -17.79 -4.15 0.45
C VAL A 52 -18.32 -3.44 -0.80
N ASP A 53 -19.58 -3.70 -1.15
CA ASP A 53 -20.21 -3.12 -2.34
C ASP A 53 -20.36 -1.60 -2.23
N ALA A 54 -20.81 -1.11 -1.06
CA ALA A 54 -20.89 0.31 -0.76
C ALA A 54 -19.51 0.99 -0.83
N TRP A 55 -18.47 0.36 -0.28
CA TRP A 55 -17.11 0.90 -0.32
C TRP A 55 -16.58 0.98 -1.76
N ARG A 56 -16.80 -0.07 -2.58
CA ARG A 56 -16.39 -0.09 -3.99
C ARG A 56 -17.12 0.95 -4.82
N ALA A 57 -18.42 1.13 -4.58
CA ALA A 57 -19.23 2.17 -5.22
C ALA A 57 -18.76 3.58 -4.84
N ALA A 58 -18.36 3.80 -3.58
CA ALA A 58 -17.83 5.07 -3.10
C ALA A 58 -16.40 5.36 -3.58
N ASN A 59 -15.61 4.32 -3.92
CA ASN A 59 -14.20 4.45 -4.30
C ASN A 59 -13.91 3.94 -5.73
N PRO A 60 -14.63 4.41 -6.76
CA PRO A 60 -14.59 3.81 -8.09
C PRO A 60 -13.24 4.02 -8.79
N HIS A 61 -12.49 5.07 -8.44
CA HIS A 61 -11.14 5.31 -8.97
C HIS A 61 -10.14 4.27 -8.47
N ILE A 62 -10.22 3.89 -7.19
CA ILE A 62 -9.39 2.82 -6.62
C ILE A 62 -9.75 1.51 -7.31
N VAL A 63 -11.06 1.19 -7.40
CA VAL A 63 -11.56 -0.02 -8.09
C VAL A 63 -11.07 -0.14 -9.52
N ARG A 64 -11.16 0.95 -10.29
CA ARG A 64 -10.64 0.97 -11.66
C ARG A 64 -9.14 0.76 -11.72
N PHE A 65 -8.36 1.31 -10.77
CA PHE A 65 -6.91 1.19 -10.80
C PHE A 65 -6.43 -0.25 -10.64
N TRP A 66 -6.91 -0.99 -9.64
CA TRP A 66 -6.49 -2.39 -9.49
C TRP A 66 -7.02 -3.30 -10.60
N ASN A 67 -8.24 -3.07 -11.11
CA ASN A 67 -8.72 -3.77 -12.30
C ASN A 67 -7.84 -3.51 -13.53
N ALA A 68 -7.46 -2.25 -13.78
CA ALA A 68 -6.59 -1.88 -14.89
C ALA A 68 -5.21 -2.54 -14.78
N LEU A 69 -4.65 -2.62 -13.57
CA LEU A 69 -3.39 -3.34 -13.34
C LEU A 69 -3.49 -4.84 -13.62
N GLY A 70 -4.58 -5.49 -13.20
CA GLY A 70 -4.82 -6.91 -13.49
C GLY A 70 -4.96 -7.19 -14.99
N ASN A 71 -5.67 -6.29 -15.69
CA ASN A 71 -5.84 -6.37 -17.14
C ASN A 71 -4.51 -6.16 -17.87
N ALA A 72 -3.76 -5.13 -17.49
CA ALA A 72 -2.43 -4.85 -18.04
C ALA A 72 -1.47 -6.02 -17.83
N ALA A 73 -1.45 -6.62 -16.64
CA ALA A 73 -0.63 -7.80 -16.37
C ALA A 73 -1.03 -8.99 -17.25
N SER A 74 -2.34 -9.25 -17.39
CA SER A 74 -2.83 -10.33 -18.27
C SER A 74 -2.42 -10.11 -19.73
N GLU A 75 -2.60 -8.89 -20.23
CA GLU A 75 -2.24 -8.51 -21.61
C GLU A 75 -0.75 -8.63 -21.87
N VAL A 76 0.10 -8.17 -20.95
CA VAL A 76 1.56 -8.27 -21.06
C VAL A 76 2.04 -9.72 -21.01
N ILE A 77 1.38 -10.58 -20.22
CA ILE A 77 1.69 -12.02 -20.20
C ILE A 77 1.35 -12.67 -21.55
N GLU A 78 0.21 -12.31 -22.13
CA GLU A 78 -0.32 -12.91 -23.36
C GLU A 78 0.39 -12.39 -24.63
N LYS A 79 0.51 -11.07 -24.77
CA LYS A 79 1.01 -10.42 -25.99
C LYS A 79 2.49 -10.07 -25.95
N HIS A 80 3.14 -10.17 -24.78
CA HIS A 80 4.53 -9.80 -24.57
C HIS A 80 4.85 -8.30 -24.80
N ASP A 81 3.85 -7.42 -24.69
CA ASP A 81 3.97 -5.98 -24.88
C ASP A 81 4.27 -5.20 -23.57
N SER A 82 4.13 -3.88 -23.61
CA SER A 82 4.14 -2.99 -22.45
C SER A 82 2.84 -2.19 -22.37
N VAL A 83 2.26 -2.06 -21.17
CA VAL A 83 1.02 -1.33 -20.91
C VAL A 83 1.24 -0.35 -19.75
N ARG A 84 0.91 0.92 -19.97
CA ARG A 84 0.95 1.96 -18.93
C ARG A 84 -0.38 2.05 -18.20
N VAL A 85 -0.34 2.04 -16.87
CA VAL A 85 -1.51 2.22 -15.99
C VAL A 85 -1.22 3.36 -15.01
N GLY A 86 -1.79 4.54 -15.26
CA GLY A 86 -1.50 5.74 -14.47
C GLY A 86 -0.01 6.12 -14.51
N LYS A 87 0.63 6.14 -13.32
CA LYS A 87 2.06 6.45 -13.16
C LYS A 87 2.97 5.20 -13.19
N VAL A 88 2.44 3.99 -13.37
CA VAL A 88 3.24 2.76 -13.48
C VAL A 88 3.20 2.17 -14.88
N THR A 89 4.23 1.41 -15.26
CA THR A 89 4.30 0.71 -16.54
C THR A 89 4.51 -0.78 -16.31
N VAL A 90 3.60 -1.60 -16.81
CA VAL A 90 3.67 -3.06 -16.77
C VAL A 90 4.28 -3.53 -18.08
N TYR A 91 5.30 -4.40 -18.04
CA TYR A 91 5.96 -4.87 -19.26
C TYR A 91 6.66 -6.21 -19.03
N ARG A 92 7.05 -6.87 -20.11
CA ARG A 92 7.76 -8.15 -20.05
C ARG A 92 9.21 -7.99 -20.48
N LYS A 93 10.14 -8.56 -19.71
CA LYS A 93 11.57 -8.62 -20.05
C LYS A 93 12.15 -9.93 -19.55
N GLU A 94 12.92 -10.62 -20.41
CA GLU A 94 13.65 -11.85 -20.03
C GLU A 94 12.76 -12.92 -19.38
N GLY A 95 11.51 -13.04 -19.84
CA GLY A 95 10.56 -14.00 -19.29
C GLY A 95 9.93 -13.60 -17.94
N HIS A 96 10.23 -12.41 -17.42
CA HIS A 96 9.65 -11.84 -16.20
C HIS A 96 8.58 -10.80 -16.51
N LEU A 97 7.54 -10.73 -15.68
CA LEU A 97 6.61 -9.60 -15.66
C LEU A 97 7.19 -8.55 -14.72
N LEU A 98 7.33 -7.33 -15.21
CA LEU A 98 7.89 -6.20 -14.50
C LEU A 98 6.84 -5.09 -14.36
N ILE A 99 6.85 -4.40 -13.22
CA ILE A 99 6.08 -3.17 -13.00
C ILE A 99 7.05 -2.06 -12.61
N ARG A 100 7.27 -1.12 -13.53
CA ARG A 100 8.05 0.10 -13.33
C ARG A 100 7.24 1.09 -12.48
N LEU A 101 7.77 1.41 -11.31
CA LEU A 101 7.23 2.41 -10.39
C LEU A 101 7.60 3.84 -10.83
N PRO A 102 6.92 4.88 -10.31
CA PRO A 102 7.19 6.27 -10.71
C PRO A 102 8.63 6.72 -10.43
N GLY A 103 9.23 6.20 -9.35
CA GLY A 103 10.64 6.45 -9.00
C GLY A 103 11.65 5.66 -9.84
N GLY A 104 11.22 4.90 -10.85
CA GLY A 104 12.11 4.19 -11.78
C GLY A 104 12.48 2.76 -11.38
N ARG A 105 12.18 2.33 -10.15
CA ARG A 105 12.40 0.96 -9.68
C ARG A 105 11.38 -0.02 -10.29
N ASP A 106 11.82 -1.24 -10.58
CA ASP A 106 10.94 -2.32 -11.04
C ASP A 106 10.56 -3.28 -9.91
N LEU A 107 9.29 -3.69 -9.90
CA LEU A 107 8.86 -4.91 -9.22
C LEU A 107 8.93 -6.08 -10.19
N CYS A 108 9.45 -7.22 -9.74
CA CYS A 108 9.65 -8.39 -10.58
C CYS A 108 8.80 -9.58 -10.15
N TYR A 109 8.08 -10.15 -11.10
CA TYR A 109 7.25 -11.34 -10.94
C TYR A 109 7.82 -12.46 -11.81
N LEU A 110 8.37 -13.49 -11.17
CA LEU A 110 9.15 -14.53 -11.84
C LEU A 110 8.25 -15.53 -12.59
N SER A 111 8.59 -15.84 -13.85
CA SER A 111 7.88 -16.83 -14.67
C SER A 111 6.34 -16.69 -14.63
N PRO A 112 5.80 -15.51 -14.96
CA PRO A 112 4.39 -15.22 -14.88
C PRO A 112 3.61 -16.11 -15.87
N ARG A 113 2.46 -16.63 -15.44
CA ARG A 113 1.63 -17.53 -16.27
C ARG A 113 0.17 -17.47 -15.84
N PHE A 114 -0.72 -17.85 -16.73
CA PHE A 114 -2.11 -18.06 -16.37
C PHE A 114 -2.28 -19.32 -15.51
N VAL A 115 -3.15 -19.23 -14.52
CA VAL A 115 -3.48 -20.30 -13.58
C VAL A 115 -4.99 -20.35 -13.39
N THR A 116 -5.51 -21.46 -12.88
CA THR A 116 -6.86 -21.47 -12.30
C THR A 116 -6.75 -20.90 -10.89
N ASN A 117 -7.44 -19.79 -10.62
CA ASN A 117 -7.44 -19.18 -9.30
C ASN A 117 -8.27 -19.99 -8.31
N ARG A 118 -8.20 -19.63 -7.02
CA ARG A 118 -9.00 -20.24 -5.94
C ARG A 118 -10.52 -20.26 -6.16
N PHE A 119 -11.04 -19.44 -7.08
CA PHE A 119 -12.46 -19.36 -7.43
C PHE A 119 -12.80 -20.16 -8.70
N GLY A 120 -11.88 -20.96 -9.22
CA GLY A 120 -12.07 -21.75 -10.44
C GLY A 120 -12.02 -20.95 -11.74
N SER A 121 -11.68 -19.65 -11.67
CA SER A 121 -11.60 -18.76 -12.84
C SER A 121 -10.15 -18.56 -13.30
N ARG A 122 -9.96 -18.03 -14.52
CA ARG A 122 -8.63 -17.66 -15.01
C ARG A 122 -8.01 -16.58 -14.11
N GLY A 123 -6.82 -16.84 -13.59
CA GLY A 123 -6.01 -15.90 -12.80
C GLY A 123 -4.57 -15.82 -13.29
N ILE A 124 -3.76 -15.00 -12.61
CA ILE A 124 -2.32 -14.87 -12.86
C ILE A 124 -1.58 -15.55 -11.72
N GLY A 125 -0.52 -16.29 -12.05
CA GLY A 125 0.41 -16.82 -11.07
C GLY A 125 1.85 -16.45 -11.43
N TYR A 126 2.71 -16.42 -10.41
CA TYR A 126 4.15 -16.22 -10.56
C TYR A 126 4.90 -17.06 -9.51
N LEU A 127 6.18 -17.34 -9.76
CA LEU A 127 7.03 -18.00 -8.79
C LEU A 127 7.50 -17.01 -7.73
N ALA A 128 7.28 -17.36 -6.47
CA ALA A 128 7.75 -16.60 -5.32
C ALA A 128 8.17 -17.53 -4.18
N PRO A 129 9.14 -17.12 -3.34
CA PRO A 129 9.60 -17.92 -2.23
C PRO A 129 8.47 -18.15 -1.21
N THR A 130 8.33 -19.38 -0.76
CA THR A 130 7.53 -19.77 0.40
C THR A 130 8.31 -19.50 1.69
N ALA A 131 7.67 -19.71 2.85
CA ALA A 131 8.30 -19.48 4.16
C ALA A 131 9.59 -20.28 4.39
N ASN A 132 9.75 -21.43 3.74
CA ASN A 132 10.96 -22.27 3.76
C ASN A 132 11.95 -21.93 2.62
N GLY A 133 11.75 -20.83 1.89
CA GLY A 133 12.63 -20.36 0.82
C GLY A 133 12.49 -21.06 -0.54
N GLN A 134 11.61 -22.06 -0.66
CA GLN A 134 11.38 -22.75 -1.93
C GLN A 134 10.52 -21.90 -2.87
N LEU A 135 10.83 -21.91 -4.17
CA LEU A 135 9.96 -21.24 -5.14
C LEU A 135 8.69 -22.06 -5.35
N ALA A 136 7.54 -21.45 -5.07
CA ALA A 136 6.24 -22.02 -5.38
C ALA A 136 5.43 -21.06 -6.26
N LEU A 137 4.48 -21.63 -7.00
CA LEU A 137 3.52 -20.86 -7.76
C LEU A 137 2.54 -20.19 -6.79
N GLN A 138 2.50 -18.86 -6.80
CA GLN A 138 1.58 -18.06 -6.01
C GLN A 138 0.63 -17.30 -6.93
N GLU A 139 -0.66 -17.34 -6.59
CA GLU A 139 -1.68 -16.56 -7.28
C GLU A 139 -1.51 -15.06 -7.02
N THR A 140 -1.79 -14.26 -8.03
CA THR A 140 -1.92 -12.81 -7.92
C THR A 140 -3.11 -12.32 -8.74
N PHE A 141 -3.53 -11.11 -8.46
CA PHE A 141 -4.61 -10.42 -9.13
C PHE A 141 -4.37 -8.91 -9.02
N GLY A 142 -5.13 -8.13 -9.77
CA GLY A 142 -4.94 -6.68 -9.84
C GLY A 142 -4.83 -5.97 -8.50
N GLY A 143 -5.63 -6.40 -7.51
CA GLY A 143 -5.60 -5.85 -6.15
C GLY A 143 -4.28 -6.09 -5.43
N LYS A 144 -3.76 -7.32 -5.49
CA LYS A 144 -2.44 -7.66 -4.93
C LYS A 144 -1.30 -6.93 -5.65
N LEU A 145 -1.40 -6.75 -6.97
CA LEU A 145 -0.43 -5.95 -7.73
C LEU A 145 -0.44 -4.48 -7.29
N ALA A 146 -1.63 -3.90 -7.09
CA ALA A 146 -1.78 -2.54 -6.58
C ALA A 146 -1.19 -2.39 -5.16
N GLU A 147 -1.43 -3.37 -4.28
CA GLU A 147 -0.85 -3.40 -2.93
C GLU A 147 0.69 -3.39 -2.99
N ASN A 148 1.28 -4.27 -3.79
CA ASN A 148 2.73 -4.35 -3.94
C ASN A 148 3.32 -3.03 -4.47
N CYS A 149 2.63 -2.38 -5.41
CA CYS A 149 3.03 -1.06 -5.90
C CYS A 149 2.99 -0.01 -4.78
N THR A 150 1.89 0.07 -4.02
CA THR A 150 1.76 1.04 -2.94
C THR A 150 2.80 0.84 -1.85
N GLN A 151 3.01 -0.39 -1.36
CA GLN A 151 4.02 -0.70 -0.35
C GLN A 151 5.43 -0.35 -0.84
N SER A 152 5.71 -0.63 -2.10
CA SER A 152 6.99 -0.33 -2.71
C SER A 152 7.25 1.17 -2.84
N ILE A 153 6.24 1.93 -3.25
CA ILE A 153 6.31 3.40 -3.30
C ILE A 153 6.49 3.97 -1.89
N ALA A 154 5.77 3.47 -0.88
CA ALA A 154 5.93 3.90 0.51
C ALA A 154 7.36 3.66 1.03
N ARG A 155 7.95 2.51 0.71
CA ARG A 155 9.36 2.22 1.03
C ARG A 155 10.31 3.21 0.36
N ASP A 156 10.08 3.53 -0.91
CA ASP A 156 10.96 4.46 -1.64
C ASP A 156 10.85 5.89 -1.09
N LEU A 157 9.66 6.29 -0.64
CA LEU A 157 9.43 7.57 0.04
C LEU A 157 10.12 7.62 1.41
N LEU A 158 9.98 6.57 2.23
CA LEU A 158 10.67 6.50 3.52
C LEU A 158 12.19 6.55 3.34
N ALA A 159 12.74 5.79 2.39
CA ALA A 159 14.16 5.81 2.10
C ALA A 159 14.65 7.22 1.69
N HIS A 160 13.86 7.95 0.89
CA HIS A 160 14.17 9.34 0.55
C HIS A 160 14.14 10.26 1.78
N ALA A 161 13.11 10.14 2.62
CA ALA A 161 12.99 10.91 3.86
C ALA A 161 14.16 10.65 4.82
N MET A 162 14.57 9.39 4.98
CA MET A 162 15.71 9.01 5.83
C MET A 162 17.02 9.63 5.34
N LEU A 163 17.26 9.66 4.02
CA LEU A 163 18.45 10.32 3.47
C LEU A 163 18.44 11.82 3.71
N ASN A 164 17.27 12.47 3.63
CA ASN A 164 17.13 13.90 3.90
C ASN A 164 17.36 14.23 5.38
N LEU A 165 16.88 13.37 6.29
CA LEU A 165 17.10 13.50 7.74
C LEU A 165 18.58 13.41 8.09
N GLU A 166 19.27 12.37 7.61
CA GLU A 166 20.72 12.19 7.81
C GLU A 166 21.51 13.40 7.27
N ALA A 167 21.16 13.88 6.07
CA ALA A 167 21.80 15.06 5.47
C ALA A 167 21.55 16.36 6.26
N ALA A 168 20.44 16.44 7.00
CA ALA A 168 20.10 17.56 7.87
C ALA A 168 20.68 17.43 9.29
N GLY A 169 21.48 16.38 9.56
CA GLY A 169 22.10 16.19 10.86
C GLY A 169 21.23 15.49 11.90
N TYR A 170 20.19 14.76 11.47
CA TYR A 170 19.41 13.87 12.31
C TYR A 170 19.88 12.41 12.14
N PRO A 171 20.83 11.92 12.97
CA PRO A 171 21.34 10.58 12.84
C PRO A 171 20.26 9.56 13.20
N ILE A 172 19.95 8.66 12.27
CA ILE A 172 18.91 7.65 12.44
C ILE A 172 19.52 6.45 13.15
N VAL A 173 18.98 6.12 14.33
CA VAL A 173 19.40 4.95 15.11
C VAL A 173 18.71 3.66 14.63
N PHE A 174 17.44 3.74 14.23
CA PHE A 174 16.71 2.67 13.57
C PHE A 174 15.44 3.20 12.88
N HIS A 175 14.77 2.34 12.11
CA HIS A 175 13.47 2.62 11.54
C HIS A 175 12.54 1.40 11.70
N VAL A 176 11.25 1.63 11.82
CA VAL A 176 10.23 0.57 11.98
C VAL A 176 8.95 0.98 11.26
N HIS A 177 8.40 0.10 10.43
CA HIS A 177 7.27 0.45 9.55
C HIS A 177 7.58 1.71 8.71
N ASP A 178 6.82 2.78 8.91
CA ASP A 178 6.94 4.11 8.31
C ASP A 178 7.60 5.15 9.24
N GLU A 179 8.14 4.72 10.38
CA GLU A 179 8.78 5.55 11.39
C GLU A 179 10.31 5.52 11.26
N ALA A 180 10.94 6.69 11.40
CA ALA A 180 12.39 6.84 11.59
C ALA A 180 12.65 7.34 13.03
N VAL A 181 13.57 6.70 13.73
CA VAL A 181 13.94 7.04 15.11
C VAL A 181 15.35 7.60 15.11
N MET A 182 15.52 8.76 15.75
CA MET A 182 16.75 9.54 15.78
C MET A 182 17.13 9.83 17.22
N GLU A 183 18.43 10.00 17.47
CA GLU A 183 18.95 10.42 18.77
C GLU A 183 19.79 11.68 18.58
N VAL A 184 19.35 12.79 19.18
CA VAL A 184 20.00 14.09 19.09
C VAL A 184 20.27 14.64 20.49
N PRO A 185 21.35 15.40 20.71
CA PRO A 185 21.59 16.03 22.00
C PRO A 185 20.45 16.99 22.38
N ASP A 186 20.14 17.07 23.68
CA ASP A 186 19.13 18.00 24.18
C ASP A 186 19.39 19.44 23.69
N GLY A 187 18.35 20.06 23.14
CA GLY A 187 18.43 21.40 22.55
C GLY A 187 18.95 21.46 21.12
N GLN A 188 19.19 20.33 20.45
CA GLN A 188 19.52 20.27 19.02
C GLN A 188 18.39 19.64 18.20
N GLY A 189 17.93 20.37 17.18
CA GLY A 189 16.81 19.94 16.33
C GLY A 189 15.46 19.95 17.07
N SER A 190 14.41 19.49 16.39
CA SER A 190 13.10 19.25 17.00
C SER A 190 12.33 18.20 16.19
N ALA A 191 11.33 17.56 16.83
CA ALA A 191 10.42 16.67 16.11
C ALA A 191 9.66 17.39 14.99
N GLU A 192 9.33 18.68 15.18
CA GLU A 192 8.66 19.49 14.14
C GLU A 192 9.54 19.64 12.90
N GLU A 193 10.82 19.96 13.08
CA GLU A 193 11.77 20.09 11.97
C GLU A 193 11.99 18.77 11.24
N ALA A 194 12.20 17.67 11.99
CA ALA A 194 12.31 16.34 11.42
C ALA A 194 11.06 15.96 10.61
N CYS A 195 9.85 16.23 11.13
CA CYS A 195 8.59 15.99 10.41
C CYS A 195 8.50 16.80 9.11
N ARG A 196 8.93 18.08 9.12
CA ARG A 196 8.98 18.90 7.89
C ARG A 196 9.93 18.31 6.86
N ILE A 197 11.09 17.81 7.29
CA ILE A 197 12.07 17.17 6.40
C ILE A 197 11.52 15.87 5.80
N MET A 198 10.90 15.02 6.63
CA MET A 198 10.28 13.77 6.16
C MET A 198 9.15 14.00 5.16
N ALA A 199 8.47 15.15 5.24
CA ALA A 199 7.39 15.51 4.33
C ALA A 199 7.87 16.08 2.97
N ILE A 200 9.18 16.26 2.76
CA ILE A 200 9.74 16.73 1.47
C ILE A 200 9.63 15.59 0.44
N PRO A 201 8.80 15.73 -0.62
CA PRO A 201 8.65 14.68 -1.61
C PRO A 201 9.81 14.68 -2.60
N PRO A 202 10.21 13.50 -3.13
CA PRO A 202 11.08 13.45 -4.30
C PRO A 202 10.35 13.99 -5.54
N ASP A 203 11.11 14.34 -6.59
CA ASP A 203 10.58 14.99 -7.79
C ASP A 203 9.43 14.24 -8.47
N TRP A 204 9.45 12.91 -8.47
CA TRP A 204 8.42 12.08 -9.07
C TRP A 204 7.13 11.98 -8.24
N ALA A 205 7.13 12.49 -6.99
CA ALA A 205 6.05 12.39 -6.02
C ALA A 205 5.49 13.75 -5.56
N ARG A 206 5.79 14.86 -6.23
CA ARG A 206 5.39 16.22 -5.81
C ARG A 206 3.88 16.40 -5.60
N ASP A 207 3.04 15.63 -6.29
CA ASP A 207 1.58 15.68 -6.16
C ASP A 207 1.03 14.84 -5.00
N LEU A 208 1.89 14.08 -4.30
CA LEU A 208 1.48 13.22 -3.19
C LEU A 208 1.49 14.05 -1.88
N PRO A 209 0.35 14.16 -1.17
CA PRO A 209 0.28 14.94 0.07
C PRO A 209 0.95 14.18 1.22
N LEU A 210 2.28 14.24 1.28
CA LEU A 210 3.08 13.66 2.36
C LEU A 210 2.91 14.46 3.65
N ARG A 211 2.77 13.73 4.76
CA ARG A 211 2.71 14.27 6.11
C ARG A 211 3.47 13.33 7.02
N ALA A 212 4.14 13.89 8.01
CA ALA A 212 4.77 13.16 9.09
C ALA A 212 4.23 13.69 10.42
N GLU A 213 4.20 12.81 11.42
CA GLU A 213 3.86 13.12 12.80
C GLU A 213 4.94 12.47 13.67
N GLY A 214 5.36 13.16 14.72
CA GLY A 214 6.46 12.72 15.57
C GLY A 214 6.51 13.50 16.86
N ASP A 215 7.08 12.88 17.89
CA ASP A 215 7.20 13.41 19.24
C ASP A 215 8.64 13.24 19.74
N GLU A 216 9.02 14.09 20.70
CA GLU A 216 10.29 13.97 21.42
C GLU A 216 10.09 13.16 22.72
N MET A 217 10.97 12.20 22.97
CA MET A 217 10.86 11.31 24.11
C MET A 217 12.23 10.96 24.69
N ALA A 218 12.32 10.83 26.02
CA ALA A 218 13.53 10.38 26.69
C ALA A 218 13.84 8.88 26.45
N TYR A 219 12.86 8.09 26.00
CA TYR A 219 13.03 6.70 25.61
C TYR A 219 11.93 6.29 24.64
N TYR A 220 12.28 5.40 23.70
CA TYR A 220 11.34 4.91 22.70
C TYR A 220 10.14 4.20 23.33
N LYS A 221 8.94 4.56 22.86
CA LYS A 221 7.68 3.90 23.21
C LYS A 221 6.95 3.55 21.94
N LYS A 222 6.65 2.26 21.76
CA LYS A 222 5.76 1.83 20.68
C LYS A 222 4.36 2.37 20.94
N THR A 223 3.90 3.27 20.08
CA THR A 223 2.53 3.83 20.07
C THR A 223 1.51 2.87 19.48
#